data_AF-A0A421DR64-F1
#
_entry.id   AF-A0A421DR64-F1
#
_cell.length_a   1.000
_cell.length_b   1.000
_cell.length_c   1.000
_cell.angle_alpha   90.00
_cell.angle_beta   90.00
_cell.angle_gamma   90.00
#
_symmetry.space_group_name_H-M   'P 1'
#
loop_
_entity.id
_entity.type
_entity.pdbx_description
1 polymer ?
#
loop_
_entity_poly.entity_id
_entity_poly.type
_entity_poly.pdbx_seq_one_letter_code
_entity_poly.pdbx_strand_id
1 'polypeptide(L)'
;MTTIHQPAGPTAGAAIASGVRKELLSRKKVGKAGLPFHVVREDQIKTRWTESEAATIKSVAGAMSSNPAVETNTAAIRGFLAMFAESPEMLAHVHAELKAAGLPIPDWLPPAPGGTTR
;
A
#
# COMPACT_ATOMS: atom_id res chain seq x y z
N MET A 1 14.17 25.17 -24.12
CA MET A 1 13.13 25.59 -23.18
C MET A 1 12.90 24.41 -22.25
N THR A 2 13.48 24.43 -21.05
CA THR A 2 13.49 23.27 -20.15
C THR A 2 12.34 23.43 -19.16
N THR A 3 11.24 22.72 -19.38
CA THR A 3 10.11 22.72 -18.46
C THR A 3 10.53 22.00 -17.18
N ILE A 4 10.75 22.76 -16.11
CA ILE A 4 10.94 22.21 -14.77
C ILE A 4 9.58 21.72 -14.31
N HIS A 5 9.35 20.41 -14.39
CA HIS A 5 8.16 19.79 -13.81
C HIS A 5 8.22 19.99 -12.29
N GLN A 6 7.41 20.91 -11.81
CA GLN A 6 7.22 21.12 -10.38
C GLN A 6 6.63 19.83 -9.80
N PRO A 7 7.24 19.22 -8.76
CA PRO A 7 6.68 18.02 -8.16
C PRO A 7 5.27 18.36 -7.67
N ALA A 8 4.31 17.51 -8.02
CA ALA A 8 2.96 17.59 -7.46
C ALA A 8 3.10 17.68 -5.92
N GLY A 9 2.32 18.58 -5.30
CA GLY A 9 2.35 18.81 -3.86
C GLY A 9 2.24 17.49 -3.06
N PRO A 10 2.54 17.52 -1.74
CA PRO A 10 2.53 16.31 -0.92
C PRO A 10 1.18 15.58 -1.07
N THR A 11 1.20 14.44 -1.76
CA THR A 11 0.02 13.61 -1.94
C THR A 11 -0.28 12.92 -0.62
N ALA A 12 -1.56 12.90 -0.23
CA ALA A 12 -2.02 12.21 0.97
C ALA A 12 -1.48 10.77 0.97
N GLY A 13 -0.85 10.37 2.09
CA GLY A 13 -0.32 9.01 2.25
C GLY A 13 1.04 8.74 1.57
N ALA A 14 1.71 9.72 0.96
CA ALA A 14 3.02 9.50 0.32
C ALA A 14 4.08 8.95 1.30
N ALA A 15 4.13 9.48 2.52
CA ALA A 15 5.03 9.01 3.59
C ALA A 15 4.68 7.59 4.07
N ILE A 16 3.39 7.32 4.29
CA ILE A 16 2.88 5.99 4.68
C ILE A 16 3.24 4.96 3.61
N ALA A 17 3.01 5.30 2.33
CA ALA A 17 3.33 4.44 1.21
C ALA A 17 4.84 4.18 1.05
N SER A 18 5.69 5.13 1.43
CA SER A 18 7.14 4.92 1.45
C SER A 18 7.56 3.91 2.53
N GLY A 19 6.98 4.01 3.72
CA GLY A 19 7.17 3.04 4.81
C GLY A 19 6.70 1.64 4.42
N VAL A 20 5.49 1.54 3.87
CA VAL A 20 4.90 0.31 3.33
C VAL A 20 5.77 -0.29 2.23
N ARG A 21 6.29 0.52 1.30
CA ARG A 21 7.20 0.03 0.24
C ARG A 21 8.44 -0.61 0.84
N LYS A 22 9.07 0.04 1.82
CA LYS A 22 10.27 -0.48 2.50
C LYS A 22 9.98 -1.82 3.19
N GLU A 23 8.82 -1.94 3.82
CA GLU A 23 8.37 -3.16 4.47
C GLU A 23 8.00 -4.28 3.48
N LEU A 24 7.32 -3.96 2.37
CA LEU A 24 7.03 -4.94 1.33
C LEU A 24 8.30 -5.44 0.66
N LEU A 25 9.30 -4.56 0.46
CA LEU A 25 10.62 -4.95 -0.03
C LEU A 25 11.37 -5.87 0.93
N SER A 26 11.23 -5.69 2.25
CA SER A 26 11.83 -6.62 3.22
C SER A 26 11.08 -7.96 3.22
N ARG A 27 9.74 -7.94 3.17
CA ARG A 27 8.90 -9.14 3.21
C ARG A 27 8.96 -9.99 1.94
N LYS A 28 9.16 -9.39 0.76
CA LYS A 28 9.17 -10.07 -0.55
C LYS A 28 10.58 -10.44 -1.06
N LYS A 29 11.65 -10.19 -0.28
CA LYS A 29 12.99 -10.73 -0.58
C LYS A 29 13.05 -12.20 -0.19
N VAL A 30 13.15 -13.07 -1.17
CA VAL A 30 13.42 -14.51 -0.96
C VAL A 30 14.75 -14.63 -0.19
N GLY A 31 14.72 -15.14 1.05
CA GLY A 31 15.90 -15.53 1.83
C GLY A 31 16.23 -14.76 3.13
N LYS A 32 15.53 -13.68 3.52
CA LYS A 32 15.66 -13.08 4.88
C LYS A 32 14.36 -12.47 5.40
N ALA A 33 14.03 -12.79 6.67
CA ALA A 33 12.95 -12.28 7.51
C ALA A 33 11.70 -11.75 6.77
N GLY A 34 11.05 -12.64 6.01
CA GLY A 34 9.64 -12.46 5.67
C GLY A 34 8.77 -12.52 6.94
N LEU A 35 7.53 -12.05 6.84
CA LEU A 35 6.55 -12.28 7.91
C LEU A 35 6.52 -13.78 8.27
N PRO A 36 6.38 -14.13 9.56
CA PRO A 36 6.20 -15.53 9.95
C PRO A 36 5.05 -16.14 9.16
N PHE A 37 5.21 -17.38 8.69
CA PHE A 37 4.22 -18.05 7.82
C PHE A 37 2.80 -18.04 8.41
N HIS A 38 2.66 -18.15 9.73
CA HIS A 38 1.37 -18.10 10.42
C HIS A 38 0.67 -16.72 10.37
N VAL A 39 1.36 -15.67 9.94
CA VAL A 39 0.84 -14.29 9.78
C VAL A 39 0.50 -14.00 8.31
N VAL A 40 0.99 -14.83 7.37
CA VAL A 40 0.79 -14.64 5.94
C VAL A 40 -0.33 -15.56 5.49
N ARG A 41 -1.41 -15.00 4.92
CA ARG A 41 -2.39 -15.80 4.19
C ARG A 41 -1.77 -16.30 2.88
N GLU A 42 -2.03 -17.55 2.54
CA GLU A 42 -1.64 -18.12 1.24
C GLU A 42 -2.47 -17.58 0.07
N ASP A 43 -3.57 -16.89 0.37
CA ASP A 43 -4.47 -16.30 -0.62
C ASP A 43 -3.73 -15.32 -1.53
N GLN A 44 -3.73 -15.60 -2.84
CA GLN A 44 -3.10 -14.76 -3.86
C GLN A 44 -4.16 -14.03 -4.68
N ILE A 45 -4.00 -12.70 -4.80
CA ILE A 45 -4.76 -11.91 -5.78
C ILE A 45 -4.05 -12.01 -7.12
N LYS A 46 -4.67 -12.69 -8.09
CA LYS A 46 -4.18 -12.80 -9.48
C LYS A 46 -4.90 -11.78 -10.36
N THR A 47 -4.16 -10.85 -10.94
CA THR A 47 -4.67 -9.85 -11.88
C THR A 47 -4.16 -10.12 -13.30
N ARG A 48 -5.03 -9.93 -14.29
CA ARG A 48 -4.65 -9.95 -15.70
C ARG A 48 -4.44 -8.51 -16.16
N TRP A 49 -3.37 -8.27 -16.89
CA TRP A 49 -2.99 -6.98 -17.43
C TRP A 49 -2.86 -7.11 -18.94
N THR A 50 -3.21 -6.06 -19.66
CA THR A 50 -2.78 -5.87 -21.04
C THR A 50 -1.26 -5.69 -21.10
N GLU A 51 -0.67 -5.86 -22.29
CA GLU A 51 0.78 -5.71 -22.46
C GLU A 51 1.28 -4.31 -22.08
N SER A 52 0.51 -3.26 -22.40
CA SER A 52 0.85 -1.87 -22.09
C SER A 52 0.79 -1.58 -20.60
N GLU A 53 -0.20 -2.12 -19.89
CA GLU A 53 -0.29 -2.02 -18.43
C GLU A 53 0.88 -2.74 -17.75
N ALA A 54 1.18 -3.97 -18.18
CA ALA A 54 2.30 -4.74 -17.64
C ALA A 54 3.65 -4.03 -17.88
N ALA A 55 3.85 -3.47 -19.08
CA ALA A 55 5.06 -2.70 -19.41
C ALA A 55 5.18 -1.43 -18.54
N THR A 56 4.07 -0.73 -18.31
CA THR A 56 4.01 0.46 -17.44
C THR A 56 4.41 0.10 -16.01
N ILE A 57 3.81 -0.94 -15.42
CA ILE A 57 4.12 -1.39 -14.06
C ILE A 57 5.60 -1.78 -13.96
N LYS A 58 6.11 -2.54 -14.93
CA LYS A 58 7.51 -2.98 -14.95
C LYS A 58 8.48 -1.79 -15.03
N SER A 59 8.16 -0.79 -15.86
CA SER A 59 8.95 0.44 -15.99
C SER A 59 9.00 1.23 -14.69
N VAL A 60 7.84 1.45 -14.05
CA VAL A 60 7.75 2.14 -12.74
C VAL A 60 8.52 1.38 -11.67
N ALA A 61 8.36 0.05 -11.58
CA ALA A 61 9.11 -0.77 -10.64
C ALA A 61 10.62 -0.67 -10.85
N GLY A 62 11.08 -0.69 -12.11
CA GLY A 62 12.48 -0.50 -12.46
C GLY A 62 13.02 0.86 -12.03
N ALA A 63 12.30 1.95 -12.33
CA ALA A 63 12.68 3.31 -11.91
C ALA A 63 12.76 3.45 -10.38
N MET A 64 11.93 2.71 -9.65
CA MET A 64 11.89 2.69 -8.18
C MET A 64 12.87 1.70 -7.54
N SER A 65 13.69 0.99 -8.33
CA SER A 65 14.57 -0.10 -7.85
C SER A 65 13.81 -1.14 -7.01
N SER A 66 12.60 -1.48 -7.47
CA SER A 66 11.62 -2.33 -6.78
C SER A 66 11.16 -3.47 -7.71
N ASN A 67 10.18 -4.26 -7.29
CA ASN A 67 9.55 -5.26 -8.16
C ASN A 67 8.07 -4.93 -8.42
N PRO A 68 7.49 -5.40 -9.55
CA PRO A 68 6.10 -5.12 -9.91
C PRO A 68 5.11 -5.40 -8.79
N ALA A 69 5.26 -6.52 -8.08
CA ALA A 69 4.33 -6.91 -7.02
C ALA A 69 4.42 -5.99 -5.77
N VAL A 70 5.56 -5.35 -5.52
CA VAL A 70 5.70 -4.35 -4.45
C VAL A 70 5.03 -3.06 -4.85
N GLU A 71 5.28 -2.56 -6.07
CA GLU A 71 4.70 -1.29 -6.51
C GLU A 71 3.18 -1.39 -6.70
N THR A 72 2.65 -2.52 -7.18
CA THR A 72 1.19 -2.70 -7.27
C THR A 72 0.53 -2.71 -5.90
N ASN A 73 1.12 -3.39 -4.91
CA ASN A 73 0.61 -3.36 -3.53
C ASN A 73 0.70 -1.96 -2.92
N THR A 74 1.80 -1.23 -3.19
CA THR A 74 1.97 0.14 -2.71
C THR A 74 0.94 1.07 -3.35
N ALA A 75 0.66 0.90 -4.63
CA ALA A 75 -0.38 1.65 -5.34
C ALA A 75 -1.78 1.35 -4.80
N ALA A 76 -2.10 0.09 -4.51
CA ALA A 76 -3.37 -0.29 -3.89
C ALA A 76 -3.55 0.35 -2.51
N ILE A 77 -2.52 0.32 -1.65
CA ILE A 77 -2.57 0.96 -0.33
C ILE A 77 -2.76 2.47 -0.45
N ARG A 78 -2.07 3.13 -1.39
CA ARG A 78 -2.32 4.55 -1.69
C ARG A 78 -3.77 4.81 -2.10
N GLY A 79 -4.33 3.93 -2.94
CA GLY A 79 -5.74 3.98 -3.33
C GLY A 79 -6.69 3.87 -2.14
N PHE A 80 -6.48 2.91 -1.24
CA PHE A 80 -7.27 2.79 -0.01
C PHE A 80 -7.17 4.04 0.86
N LEU A 81 -5.97 4.58 1.07
CA LEU A 81 -5.78 5.80 1.86
C LEU A 81 -6.50 7.01 1.26
N ALA A 82 -6.49 7.15 -0.07
CA ALA A 82 -7.24 8.19 -0.76
C ALA A 82 -8.76 8.01 -0.56
N MET A 83 -9.27 6.78 -0.73
CA MET A 83 -10.69 6.47 -0.50
C MET A 83 -11.13 6.77 0.94
N PHE A 84 -10.28 6.50 1.93
CA PHE A 84 -10.58 6.82 3.33
C PHE A 84 -10.54 8.32 3.63
N ALA A 85 -9.70 9.08 2.93
CA ALA A 85 -9.68 10.53 3.03
C ALA A 85 -10.94 11.16 2.41
N GLU A 86 -11.45 10.57 1.33
CA GLU A 86 -12.68 11.00 0.66
C GLU A 86 -13.95 10.59 1.43
N SER A 87 -13.93 9.43 2.10
CA SER A 87 -15.07 8.87 2.82
C SER A 87 -14.63 8.32 4.20
N PRO A 88 -14.61 9.18 5.23
CA PRO A 88 -14.23 8.78 6.59
C PRO A 88 -15.15 7.70 7.19
N GLU A 89 -16.42 7.61 6.77
CA GLU A 89 -17.30 6.52 7.20
C GLU A 89 -16.79 5.14 6.76
N MET A 90 -16.17 5.02 5.58
CA MET A 90 -15.56 3.76 5.16
C MET A 90 -14.39 3.36 6.05
N LEU A 91 -13.58 4.33 6.50
CA LEU A 91 -12.50 4.04 7.44
C LEU A 91 -13.06 3.51 8.76
N ALA A 92 -14.10 4.13 9.30
CA ALA A 92 -14.77 3.66 10.51
C ALA A 92 -15.32 2.24 10.35
N HIS A 93 -15.94 1.95 9.20
CA HIS A 93 -16.45 0.63 8.87
C HIS A 93 -15.33 -0.43 8.84
N VAL A 94 -14.21 -0.17 8.16
CA VAL A 94 -13.06 -1.09 8.10
C VAL A 94 -12.50 -1.38 9.50
N HIS A 95 -12.39 -0.37 10.37
CA HIS A 95 -11.97 -0.57 11.77
C HIS A 95 -12.94 -1.47 12.54
N ALA A 96 -14.25 -1.28 12.37
CA ALA A 96 -15.26 -2.10 13.02
C ALA A 96 -15.19 -3.56 12.57
N GLU A 97 -15.02 -3.81 11.26
CA GLU A 97 -14.88 -5.16 10.69
C GLU A 97 -13.62 -5.88 11.20
N LEU A 98 -12.47 -5.19 11.21
CA LEU A 98 -11.22 -5.77 11.74
C LEU A 98 -11.35 -6.13 13.22
N LYS A 99 -11.97 -5.26 14.02
CA LYS A 99 -12.23 -5.52 15.44
C LYS A 99 -13.19 -6.68 15.64
N ALA A 100 -14.27 -6.75 14.87
CA ALA A 100 -15.25 -7.84 14.94
C ALA A 100 -14.62 -9.19 14.58
N ALA A 101 -13.69 -9.21 13.63
CA ALA A 101 -12.93 -10.39 13.25
C ALA A 101 -11.77 -10.74 14.22
N GLY A 102 -11.51 -9.92 15.24
CA GLY A 102 -10.37 -10.10 16.16
C GLY A 102 -9.01 -9.95 15.48
N LEU A 103 -8.94 -9.23 14.35
CA LEU A 103 -7.72 -9.04 13.57
C LEU A 103 -6.97 -7.78 14.02
N PRO A 104 -5.63 -7.78 13.99
CA PRO A 104 -4.86 -6.59 14.28
C PRO A 104 -5.08 -5.51 13.20
N ILE A 105 -5.11 -4.25 13.64
CA ILE A 105 -5.14 -3.10 12.74
C ILE A 105 -3.77 -3.00 12.03
N PRO A 106 -3.71 -2.95 10.68
CA PRO A 106 -2.45 -2.77 9.98
C PRO A 106 -1.81 -1.41 10.31
N ASP A 107 -0.49 -1.37 10.48
CA ASP A 107 0.25 -0.14 10.85
C ASP A 107 0.10 1.01 9.83
N TRP A 108 -0.21 0.68 8.58
CA TRP A 108 -0.42 1.67 7.53
C TRP A 108 -1.84 2.24 7.51
N LEU A 109 -2.80 1.58 8.19
CA LEU A 109 -4.19 2.02 8.21
C LEU A 109 -4.31 3.23 9.16
N PRO A 110 -4.93 4.35 8.73
CA PRO A 110 -5.11 5.51 9.59
C PRO A 110 -5.96 5.17 10.83
N PRO A 111 -5.79 5.90 11.95
CA PRO A 111 -6.61 5.68 13.14
C PRO A 111 -8.09 5.92 12.86
N ALA A 112 -8.97 5.24 13.59
CA ALA A 112 -10.41 5.42 13.45
C ALA A 112 -10.79 6.90 13.67
N PRO A 113 -11.74 7.45 12.91
CA PRO A 113 -12.18 8.82 13.10
C PRO A 113 -12.75 9.01 14.51
N GLY A 114 -12.17 9.93 15.28
CA GLY A 114 -12.48 10.15 16.71
C GLY A 114 -11.61 9.35 17.70
N GLY A 115 -10.69 8.51 17.24
CA GLY A 115 -9.72 7.81 18.07
C GLY A 115 -8.53 8.70 18.42
N THR A 116 -8.28 8.90 19.71
CA THR A 116 -7.09 9.61 20.22
C THR A 116 -5.84 8.79 19.90
N THR A 117 -4.82 9.43 19.35
CA THR A 117 -3.47 8.86 19.17
C THR A 117 -2.95 8.29 20.50
N ARG A 118 -2.49 7.03 20.48
CA ARG A 118 -1.62 6.47 21.52
C ARG A 118 -0.25 6.22 20.91
#